data_AF-A0A2D2H0T1-F1
#
_entry.id   AF-A0A2D2H0T1-F1
#
_cell.length_a   1.000
_cell.length_b   1.000
_cell.length_c   1.000
_cell.angle_alpha   90.00
_cell.angle_beta   90.00
_cell.angle_gamma   90.00
#
_symmetry.space_group_name_H-M   'P 1'
#
loop_
_entity.id
_entity.type
_entity.pdbx_description
1 polymer ?
#
loop_
_entity_poly.entity_id
_entity_poly.type
_entity_poly.pdbx_seq_one_letter_code
_entity_poly.pdbx_strand_id
1 'polypeptide(L)'
;MAFISVATRGSESEPFQLSGKNPIQHTPGACESHDRLFEYAGGHLGFYGFLRVANARISRRLGIGLADLPDRLWRDAYDDEAHPSEAADEAIEEEAGE
;
A
#
# COMPACT_ATOMS: atom_id res chain seq x y z
N MET A 1 10.35 -14.90 -1.57
CA MET A 1 9.56 -14.69 -2.81
C MET A 1 10.22 -13.55 -3.58
N ALA A 2 10.26 -13.59 -4.92
CA ALA A 2 10.74 -12.44 -5.69
C ALA A 2 9.65 -11.38 -5.77
N PHE A 3 9.89 -10.19 -5.20
CA PHE A 3 8.98 -9.06 -5.33
C PHE A 3 9.13 -8.39 -6.70
N ILE A 4 8.04 -7.81 -7.20
CA ILE A 4 8.14 -6.88 -8.34
C ILE A 4 8.81 -5.62 -7.79
N SER A 5 9.95 -5.24 -8.34
CA SER A 5 10.70 -4.05 -7.90
C SER A 5 9.86 -2.78 -7.98
N VAL A 6 10.11 -1.83 -7.07
CA VAL A 6 9.57 -0.47 -7.15
C VAL A 6 10.35 0.30 -8.22
N ALA A 7 9.64 0.87 -9.20
CA ALA A 7 10.25 1.73 -10.21
C ALA A 7 10.34 3.18 -9.72
N THR A 8 9.25 3.68 -9.14
CA THR A 8 9.16 5.05 -8.60
C THR A 8 8.31 5.02 -7.34
N ARG A 9 8.82 5.60 -6.24
CA ARG A 9 8.07 5.76 -4.97
C ARG A 9 6.94 6.78 -5.05
N GLY A 10 7.07 7.72 -5.97
CA GLY A 10 6.19 8.87 -6.07
C GLY A 10 6.49 9.90 -4.98
N SER A 11 5.64 10.91 -4.91
CA SER A 11 5.68 12.02 -3.96
C SER A 11 4.24 12.43 -3.63
N GLU A 12 4.04 13.58 -2.99
CA GLU A 12 2.69 14.10 -2.74
C GLU A 12 1.88 14.22 -4.05
N SER A 13 2.54 14.63 -5.15
CA SER A 13 1.92 14.87 -6.45
C SER A 13 2.29 13.85 -7.52
N GLU A 14 3.28 12.98 -7.28
CA GLU A 14 3.69 11.96 -8.24
C GLU A 14 3.25 10.57 -7.79
N PRO A 15 2.67 9.75 -8.69
CA PRO A 15 2.17 8.42 -8.35
C PRO A 15 3.30 7.42 -8.11
N PHE A 16 3.03 6.47 -7.22
CA PHE A 16 3.85 5.27 -7.05
C PHE A 16 3.76 4.35 -8.28
N GLN A 17 4.86 3.68 -8.62
CA GLN A 17 4.93 2.76 -9.76
C GLN A 17 5.80 1.54 -9.45
N LEU A 18 5.29 0.35 -9.79
CA LEU A 18 6.06 -0.89 -9.84
C LEU A 18 6.70 -1.08 -11.21
N SER A 19 7.86 -1.71 -11.25
CA SER A 19 8.57 -2.06 -12.49
C SER A 19 7.70 -2.88 -13.43
N GLY A 20 7.56 -2.42 -14.67
CA GLY A 20 6.73 -3.06 -15.69
C GLY A 20 5.21 -2.88 -15.49
N LYS A 21 4.78 -1.99 -14.60
CA LYS A 21 3.36 -1.63 -14.40
C LYS A 21 3.14 -0.13 -14.67
N ASN A 22 1.88 0.22 -14.95
CA ASN A 22 1.49 1.63 -15.01
C ASN A 22 1.52 2.27 -13.61
N PRO A 23 1.73 3.59 -13.51
CA PRO A 23 1.64 4.30 -12.24
C PRO A 23 0.26 4.14 -11.60
N ILE A 24 0.23 4.03 -10.27
CA ILE A 24 -1.01 3.87 -9.51
C ILE A 24 -1.63 5.24 -9.30
N GLN A 25 -2.73 5.49 -10.00
CA GLN A 25 -3.53 6.70 -9.89
C GLN A 25 -4.69 6.49 -8.91
N HIS A 26 -5.17 7.58 -8.32
CA HIS A 26 -6.45 7.60 -7.63
C HIS A 26 -7.55 8.05 -8.59
N THR A 27 -8.66 7.33 -8.62
CA THR A 27 -9.86 7.72 -9.36
C THR A 27 -11.01 7.74 -8.35
N PRO A 28 -11.46 8.94 -7.93
CA PRO A 28 -12.50 9.07 -6.92
C PRO A 28 -13.78 8.32 -7.30
N GLY A 29 -14.34 7.55 -6.36
CA GLY A 29 -15.60 6.83 -6.55
C GLY A 29 -15.51 5.57 -7.42
N ALA A 30 -14.33 5.21 -7.90
CA ALA A 30 -14.14 3.97 -8.66
C ALA A 30 -14.21 2.73 -7.76
N CYS A 31 -13.80 2.84 -6.49
CA CYS A 31 -13.85 1.78 -5.50
C CYS A 31 -13.66 2.36 -4.09
N GLU A 32 -14.61 2.09 -3.21
CA GLU A 32 -14.65 2.67 -1.85
C GLU A 32 -13.38 2.37 -1.04
N SER A 33 -12.83 1.16 -1.13
CA SER A 33 -11.58 0.82 -0.43
C SER A 33 -10.39 1.66 -0.91
N HIS A 34 -10.38 2.06 -2.19
CA HIS A 34 -9.32 2.91 -2.71
C HIS A 34 -9.49 4.37 -2.26
N ASP A 35 -10.73 4.85 -2.17
CA ASP A 35 -11.03 6.18 -1.64
C ASP A 35 -10.59 6.29 -0.18
N ARG A 36 -10.94 5.31 0.66
CA ARG A 36 -10.49 5.27 2.06
C ARG A 36 -8.97 5.27 2.21
N LEU A 37 -8.25 4.52 1.38
CA LEU A 37 -6.78 4.52 1.40
C LEU A 37 -6.20 5.86 0.95
N PHE A 38 -6.84 6.55 0.00
CA PHE A 38 -6.41 7.87 -0.46
C PHE A 38 -6.66 8.94 0.61
N GLU A 39 -7.79 8.86 1.32
CA GLU A 39 -8.11 9.70 2.47
C GLU A 39 -7.10 9.48 3.61
N TYR A 40 -6.81 8.22 3.94
CA TYR A 40 -5.79 7.87 4.94
C TYR A 40 -4.40 8.40 4.55
N ALA A 41 -4.06 8.36 3.26
CA ALA A 41 -2.81 8.92 2.76
C ALA A 41 -2.75 10.47 2.77
N GLY A 42 -3.83 11.15 3.18
CA GLY A 42 -3.91 12.61 3.17
C GLY A 42 -3.77 13.22 1.76
N GLY A 43 -4.16 12.46 0.73
CA GLY A 43 -3.99 12.87 -0.67
C GLY A 43 -2.59 12.66 -1.26
N HIS A 44 -1.65 12.11 -0.50
CA HIS A 44 -0.28 11.86 -0.98
C HIS A 44 -0.23 10.70 -1.99
N LEU A 45 0.02 10.99 -3.27
CA LEU A 45 -0.11 9.99 -4.35
C LEU A 45 0.91 8.83 -4.27
N GLY A 46 2.16 9.10 -3.89
CA GLY A 46 3.18 8.08 -3.67
C GLY A 46 2.81 7.12 -2.53
N PHE A 47 2.50 7.65 -1.36
CA PHE A 47 2.08 6.87 -0.20
C PHE A 47 0.78 6.10 -0.44
N TYR A 48 -0.22 6.71 -1.08
CA TYR A 48 -1.44 6.02 -1.50
C TYR A 48 -1.13 4.80 -2.37
N GLY A 49 -0.26 4.95 -3.37
CA GLY A 49 0.09 3.83 -4.24
C GLY A 49 0.88 2.72 -3.53
N PHE A 50 1.72 3.07 -2.56
CA PHE A 50 2.35 2.11 -1.66
C PHE A 50 1.31 1.29 -0.88
N LEU A 51 0.36 1.97 -0.24
CA LEU A 51 -0.74 1.34 0.50
C LEU A 51 -1.61 0.45 -0.40
N ARG A 52 -1.85 0.86 -1.65
CA ARG A 52 -2.60 0.06 -2.64
C ARG A 52 -1.94 -1.28 -2.92
N VAL A 53 -0.62 -1.32 -3.01
CA VAL A 53 0.13 -2.57 -3.24
C VAL A 53 0.09 -3.43 -1.98
N ALA A 54 0.33 -2.83 -0.81
CA ALA A 54 0.29 -3.53 0.47
C ALA A 54 -1.11 -4.14 0.73
N ASN A 55 -2.16 -3.32 0.62
CA ASN A 55 -3.56 -3.73 0.77
C ASN A 55 -3.92 -4.88 -0.17
N ALA A 56 -3.53 -4.82 -1.45
CA ALA A 56 -3.82 -5.89 -2.39
C ALA A 56 -3.15 -7.22 -2.01
N ARG A 57 -1.97 -7.16 -1.37
CA ARG A 57 -1.27 -8.35 -0.86
C ARG A 57 -1.98 -8.92 0.37
N ILE A 58 -2.29 -8.06 1.34
CA ILE A 58 -3.04 -8.41 2.56
C ILE A 58 -4.38 -9.06 2.20
N SER A 59 -5.18 -8.40 1.36
CA SER A 59 -6.50 -8.93 0.96
C SER A 59 -6.44 -10.25 0.23
N ARG A 60 -5.38 -10.51 -0.55
CA ARG A 60 -5.19 -11.83 -1.17
C ARG A 60 -4.82 -12.91 -0.17
N ARG A 61 -4.16 -12.57 0.93
CA ARG A 61 -3.63 -13.53 1.89
C ARG A 61 -4.59 -13.83 3.04
N LEU A 62 -5.22 -12.79 3.59
CA LEU A 62 -6.11 -12.87 4.74
C LEU A 62 -7.60 -12.71 4.38
N GLY A 63 -7.92 -12.22 3.18
CA GLY A 63 -9.30 -11.94 2.77
C GLY A 63 -9.88 -10.62 3.31
N ILE A 64 -9.11 -9.86 4.08
CA ILE A 64 -9.48 -8.56 4.67
C ILE A 64 -8.63 -7.41 4.10
N GLY A 65 -9.06 -6.16 4.30
CA GLY A 65 -8.30 -4.98 3.87
C GLY A 65 -7.21 -4.58 4.86
N LEU A 66 -6.28 -3.75 4.39
CA LEU A 66 -5.31 -3.04 5.24
C LEU A 66 -6.02 -2.21 6.31
N ALA A 67 -7.18 -1.61 5.99
CA ALA A 67 -7.98 -0.84 6.92
C ALA A 67 -8.68 -1.68 8.01
N ASP A 68 -8.69 -3.00 7.87
CA ASP A 68 -9.25 -3.92 8.85
C ASP A 68 -8.17 -4.46 9.82
N LEU A 69 -6.88 -4.27 9.50
CA LEU A 69 -5.76 -4.64 10.37
C LEU A 69 -5.53 -3.58 11.45
N PRO A 70 -4.90 -3.93 12.58
CA PRO A 70 -4.44 -2.95 13.56
C PRO A 70 -3.57 -1.87 12.91
N ASP A 71 -3.70 -0.63 13.39
CA ASP A 71 -3.01 0.52 12.81
C ASP A 71 -1.50 0.37 13.02
N ARG A 72 -0.84 -0.03 11.93
CA ARG A 72 0.62 -0.05 11.81
C ARG A 72 1.11 1.32 11.38
N LEU A 73 2.36 1.64 11.71
CA LEU A 73 3.09 2.81 11.22
C LEU A 73 3.43 2.68 9.72
N TRP A 74 2.40 2.63 8.87
CA TRP A 74 2.55 2.53 7.41
C TRP A 74 3.32 3.69 6.82
N ARG A 75 3.18 4.87 7.44
CA ARG A 75 3.88 6.08 7.00
C ARG A 75 5.39 5.96 7.21
N ASP A 76 5.83 5.53 8.40
CA ASP A 76 7.24 5.25 8.66
C ASP A 76 7.78 4.20 7.69
N ALA A 77 7.06 3.09 7.45
CA ALA A 77 7.49 2.09 6.47
C ALA A 77 7.64 2.65 5.04
N TYR A 78 6.82 3.63 4.65
CA TYR A 78 6.96 4.31 3.38
C TYR A 78 8.19 5.24 3.35
N ASP A 79 8.38 6.03 4.40
CA ASP A 79 9.47 7.01 4.54
C ASP A 79 10.85 6.33 4.74
N ASP A 80 10.92 5.16 5.40
CA ASP A 80 12.10 4.28 5.49
C ASP A 80 12.39 3.49 4.20
N GLU A 81 11.63 3.75 3.13
CA GLU A 81 11.78 3.10 1.84
C GLU A 81 11.62 1.56 1.90
N ALA A 82 10.85 1.04 2.86
CA ALA A 82 10.54 -0.39 2.96
C ALA A 82 9.68 -0.84 1.78
N HIS A 83 9.88 -2.05 1.26
CA HIS A 83 9.09 -2.51 0.12
C HIS A 83 7.62 -2.76 0.53
N PRO A 84 6.60 -2.37 -0.26
CA PRO A 84 5.19 -2.53 0.13
C PRO A 84 4.77 -3.99 0.33
N SER A 85 5.44 -4.92 -0.34
CA SER A 85 5.20 -6.35 -0.10
C SER A 85 5.84 -6.83 1.19
N GLU A 86 6.98 -6.29 1.60
CA GLU A 86 7.63 -6.65 2.88
C GLU A 86 6.78 -6.12 4.03
N ALA A 87 6.43 -4.83 4.02
CA ALA A 87 5.56 -4.24 5.03
C ALA A 87 4.20 -4.95 5.15
N ALA A 88 3.66 -5.43 4.03
CA ALA A 88 2.44 -6.25 4.04
C ALA A 88 2.65 -7.67 4.56
N ASP A 89 3.75 -8.34 4.22
CA ASP A 89 4.08 -9.66 4.79
C ASP A 89 4.25 -9.55 6.30
N GLU A 90 4.96 -8.53 6.80
CA GLU A 90 5.11 -8.30 8.23
C GLU A 90 3.77 -8.07 8.92
N ALA A 91 2.89 -7.21 8.36
CA ALA A 91 1.56 -6.97 8.92
C ALA A 91 0.67 -8.23 8.93
N ILE A 92 0.84 -9.12 7.93
CA ILE A 92 0.16 -10.41 7.89
C ILE A 92 0.68 -11.35 8.96
N GLU A 93 1.99 -11.37 9.19
CA GLU A 93 2.63 -12.20 10.21
C GLU A 93 2.26 -11.76 11.62
N GLU A 94 2.17 -10.45 11.87
CA GLU A 94 1.70 -9.88 13.14
C GLU A 94 0.27 -10.33 13.45
N GLU A 95 -0.68 -10.13 12.52
CA GLU A 95 -2.08 -10.54 12.70
C GLU A 95 -2.25 -12.07 12.86
N ALA A 96 -1.44 -12.86 12.15
CA ALA A 96 -1.52 -14.33 12.24
C ALA A 96 -0.87 -14.88 13.53
N GLY A 97 -0.09 -14.07 14.23
CA GLY A 97 0.59 -14.43 15.48
C GLY A 97 -0.25 -14.19 16.75
N GLU A 98 -1.43 -13.57 16.62
CA GLU A 98 -2.37 -13.26 17.71
C GLU A 98 -3.48 -14.34 17.88
#